data_AF-A0A524CJV9-F1
#
_entry.id   AF-A0A524CJV9-F1
#
_cell.length_a   1.000
_cell.length_b   1.000
_cell.length_c   1.000
_cell.angle_alpha   90.00
_cell.angle_beta   90.00
_cell.angle_gamma   90.00
#
_symmetry.space_group_name_H-M   'P 1'
#
loop_
_entity.id
_entity.type
_entity.pdbx_description
1 polymer ?
#
loop_
_entity_poly.entity_id
_entity_poly.type
_entity_poly.pdbx_seq_one_letter_code
_entity_poly.pdbx_strand_id
1 'polypeptide(L)'
;MPLTPEHIEQFFYSESDSKTKNELLELLNERIKKLCFEECERDRILCTLSPMCSKRFLLKLRMLNGLTIEDQPKFCYSVHKNIIQRDFRNKTVIYKPFDSYLYLIDFLDVFFHGDYRKLNKFLSKGDITAAIEIFEDRINNRDEEFQYLLTMDKNYLIFRFDEKLHVGFLKEKIALCNANRDKITDLEILKGLTDLFSSLFFPEIERRLIPNDYLEIVTYIPKDVLNKTSQKPPEDENNKNDQYLWNTFSNDLDALSQFCKEINLYMDKKDNLKIKLHLDEKSDIRYRDLRLVFNIIFRLYNDFYIIWV
;
A
#
# COMPACT_ATOMS: atom_id res chain seq x y z
N MET A 1 7.58 -0.71 -42.33
CA MET A 1 6.82 -1.24 -41.18
C MET A 1 6.81 -0.18 -40.09
N PRO A 2 5.70 0.06 -39.38
CA PRO A 2 5.69 1.00 -38.26
C PRO A 2 6.59 0.48 -37.11
N LEU A 3 7.10 1.40 -36.29
CA LEU A 3 7.80 1.05 -35.05
C LEU A 3 6.84 0.34 -34.09
N THR A 4 7.36 -0.59 -33.30
CA THR A 4 6.63 -1.28 -32.23
C THR A 4 7.27 -0.93 -30.87
N PRO A 5 6.57 -1.14 -29.75
CA PRO A 5 7.14 -0.90 -28.42
C PRO A 5 8.47 -1.63 -28.19
N GLU A 6 8.60 -2.87 -28.68
CA GLU A 6 9.80 -3.70 -28.53
C GLU A 6 11.01 -3.09 -29.23
N HIS A 7 10.81 -2.45 -30.40
CA HIS A 7 11.89 -1.75 -31.10
C HIS A 7 12.42 -0.56 -30.28
N ILE A 8 11.53 0.17 -29.60
CA ILE A 8 11.90 1.31 -28.75
C ILE A 8 12.64 0.81 -27.50
N GLU A 9 12.14 -0.23 -26.85
CA GLU A 9 12.81 -0.83 -25.68
C GLU A 9 14.21 -1.33 -26.04
N GLN A 10 14.34 -2.12 -27.12
CA GLN A 10 15.64 -2.61 -27.59
C GLN A 10 16.61 -1.47 -27.92
N PHE A 11 16.13 -0.38 -28.52
CA PHE A 11 16.95 0.80 -28.78
C PHE A 11 17.55 1.38 -27.48
N PHE A 12 16.76 1.48 -26.41
CA PHE A 12 17.26 1.97 -25.12
C PHE A 12 18.27 1.02 -24.44
N TYR A 13 18.14 -0.29 -24.64
CA TYR A 13 19.06 -1.29 -24.07
C TYR A 13 20.32 -1.52 -24.92
N SER A 14 20.29 -1.21 -26.21
CA SER A 14 21.47 -1.31 -27.08
C SER A 14 22.56 -0.28 -26.73
N GLU A 15 23.80 -0.52 -27.21
CA GLU A 15 24.94 0.43 -27.16
C GLU A 15 24.73 1.67 -28.05
N SER A 16 23.49 2.11 -28.27
CA SER A 16 23.22 3.39 -28.91
C SER A 16 23.79 4.54 -28.05
N ASP A 17 24.33 5.56 -28.72
CA ASP A 17 24.94 6.70 -28.04
C ASP A 17 23.91 7.46 -27.19
N SER A 18 24.39 8.15 -26.16
CA SER A 18 23.51 8.89 -25.24
C SER A 18 22.75 10.04 -25.93
N LYS A 19 23.27 10.58 -27.04
CA LYS A 19 22.67 11.70 -27.77
C LYS A 19 21.39 11.27 -28.49
N THR A 20 21.43 10.15 -29.18
CA THR A 20 20.28 9.59 -29.90
C THR A 20 19.19 9.11 -28.94
N LYS A 21 19.56 8.56 -27.78
CA LYS A 21 18.61 8.28 -26.69
C LYS A 21 17.91 9.55 -26.19
N ASN A 22 18.66 10.63 -26.02
CA ASN A 22 18.10 11.91 -25.59
C ASN A 22 17.14 12.51 -26.63
N GLU A 23 17.47 12.45 -27.92
CA GLU A 23 16.60 12.94 -29.00
C GLU A 23 15.25 12.21 -29.01
N LEU A 24 15.24 10.89 -28.83
CA LEU A 24 14.00 10.12 -28.70
C LEU A 24 13.18 10.51 -27.46
N LEU A 25 13.85 10.75 -26.32
CA LEU A 25 13.20 11.21 -25.10
C LEU A 25 12.59 12.60 -25.25
N GLU A 26 13.24 13.50 -26.00
CA GLU A 26 12.70 14.83 -26.33
C GLU A 26 11.41 14.70 -27.16
N LEU A 27 11.42 13.87 -28.21
CA LEU A 27 10.23 13.61 -29.02
C LEU A 27 9.07 13.04 -28.19
N LEU A 28 9.37 12.10 -27.28
CA LEU A 28 8.37 11.55 -26.35
C LEU A 28 7.82 12.63 -25.41
N ASN A 29 8.69 13.46 -24.85
CA ASN A 29 8.29 14.53 -23.94
C ASN A 29 7.42 15.58 -24.65
N GLU A 30 7.77 15.99 -25.86
CA GLU A 30 6.96 16.89 -26.68
C GLU A 30 5.58 16.31 -26.96
N ARG A 31 5.50 15.03 -27.36
CA ARG A 31 4.21 14.37 -27.58
C ARG A 31 3.37 14.31 -26.31
N ILE A 32 3.96 13.96 -25.17
CA ILE A 32 3.28 13.92 -23.87
C ILE A 32 2.78 15.31 -23.49
N LYS A 33 3.60 16.36 -23.66
CA LYS A 33 3.22 17.74 -23.36
C LYS A 33 2.02 18.18 -24.21
N LYS A 34 2.07 17.94 -25.52
CA LYS A 34 0.97 18.23 -26.44
C LYS A 34 -0.30 17.49 -26.02
N LEU A 35 -0.20 16.18 -25.76
CA LEU A 35 -1.34 15.35 -25.35
C LEU A 35 -1.96 15.85 -24.03
N CYS A 36 -1.16 16.20 -23.02
CA CYS A 36 -1.67 16.65 -21.73
C CYS A 36 -2.28 18.06 -21.79
N PHE A 37 -1.53 19.04 -22.31
CA PHE A 37 -1.85 20.46 -22.16
C PHE A 37 -2.61 21.07 -23.34
N GLU A 38 -2.45 20.50 -24.54
CA GLU A 38 -3.05 21.06 -25.76
C GLU A 38 -4.25 20.26 -26.24
N GLU A 39 -4.26 18.95 -26.03
CA GLU A 39 -5.34 18.07 -26.48
C GLU A 39 -6.29 17.72 -25.33
N CYS A 40 -5.81 17.02 -24.30
CA CYS A 40 -6.66 16.48 -23.24
C CYS A 40 -7.26 17.56 -22.35
N GLU A 41 -6.45 18.42 -21.68
CA GLU A 41 -6.98 19.42 -20.75
C GLU A 41 -7.87 20.49 -21.40
N ARG A 42 -7.61 20.83 -22.68
CA ARG A 42 -8.41 21.84 -23.39
C ARG A 42 -9.86 21.40 -23.59
N ASP A 43 -10.10 20.12 -23.88
CA ASP A 43 -11.44 19.55 -23.91
C ASP A 43 -11.83 19.04 -22.52
N ARG A 44 -12.55 19.87 -21.77
CA ARG A 44 -12.95 19.55 -20.39
C ARG A 44 -13.87 18.33 -20.29
N ILE A 45 -14.70 18.06 -21.30
CA ILE A 45 -15.62 16.92 -21.31
C ILE A 45 -14.79 15.65 -21.49
N LEU A 46 -13.93 15.63 -22.51
CA LEU A 46 -13.03 14.52 -22.77
C LEU A 46 -12.12 14.26 -21.57
N CYS A 47 -11.46 15.29 -21.06
CA CYS A 47 -10.57 15.18 -19.90
C CYS A 47 -11.28 14.60 -18.68
N THR A 48 -12.56 14.90 -18.49
CA THR A 48 -13.33 14.42 -17.33
C THR A 48 -13.76 12.96 -17.52
N LEU A 49 -14.38 12.64 -18.66
CA LEU A 49 -15.06 11.36 -18.89
C LEU A 49 -14.14 10.28 -19.45
N SER A 50 -13.22 10.65 -20.35
CA SER A 50 -12.35 9.73 -21.07
C SER A 50 -10.98 10.36 -21.31
N PRO A 51 -10.17 10.55 -20.25
CA PRO A 51 -8.86 11.18 -20.39
C PRO A 51 -7.97 10.38 -21.37
N MET A 52 -7.21 11.10 -22.19
CA MET A 52 -6.34 10.50 -23.22
C MET A 52 -5.19 9.63 -22.68
N CYS A 53 -5.02 9.56 -21.36
CA CYS A 53 -4.11 8.62 -20.70
C CYS A 53 -4.89 7.74 -19.72
N SER A 54 -4.64 6.44 -19.79
CA SER A 54 -5.31 5.45 -18.95
C SER A 54 -5.12 5.77 -17.48
N LYS A 55 -6.24 5.91 -16.75
CA LYS A 55 -6.26 6.20 -15.29
C LYS A 55 -5.40 7.40 -14.89
N ARG A 56 -5.13 8.34 -15.82
CA ARG A 56 -4.27 9.50 -15.59
C ARG A 56 -2.85 9.14 -15.12
N PHE A 57 -2.27 8.03 -15.58
CA PHE A 57 -0.94 7.60 -15.16
C PHE A 57 0.15 8.66 -15.38
N LEU A 58 -0.02 9.56 -16.36
CA LEU A 58 0.91 10.65 -16.62
C LEU A 58 0.98 11.65 -15.45
N LEU A 59 -0.07 11.84 -14.65
CA LEU A 59 0.00 12.64 -13.42
C LEU A 59 0.90 11.95 -12.38
N LYS A 60 0.72 10.64 -12.19
CA LYS A 60 1.57 9.82 -11.32
C LYS A 60 3.04 9.90 -11.75
N LEU A 61 3.32 9.76 -13.05
CA LEU A 61 4.67 9.90 -13.60
C LEU A 61 5.31 11.23 -13.19
N ARG A 62 4.58 12.34 -13.33
CA ARG A 62 5.11 13.68 -12.98
C ARG A 62 5.38 13.82 -11.48
N MET A 63 4.43 13.44 -10.63
CA MET A 63 4.57 13.54 -9.17
C MET A 63 5.72 12.69 -8.64
N LEU A 64 5.86 11.45 -9.12
CA LEU A 64 6.96 10.57 -8.71
C LEU A 64 8.34 11.04 -9.17
N ASN A 65 8.40 11.91 -10.18
CA ASN A 65 9.64 12.53 -10.67
C ASN A 65 9.86 13.95 -10.11
N GLY A 66 9.16 14.32 -9.04
CA GLY A 66 9.42 15.57 -8.30
C GLY A 66 8.88 16.84 -8.96
N LEU A 67 8.06 16.75 -10.00
CA LEU A 67 7.41 17.91 -10.61
C LEU A 67 6.40 18.51 -9.64
N THR A 68 6.29 19.84 -9.61
CA THR A 68 5.40 20.55 -8.69
C THR A 68 3.99 20.69 -9.24
N ILE A 69 3.07 21.21 -8.43
CA ILE A 69 1.67 21.38 -8.83
C ILE A 69 1.52 22.33 -10.02
N GLU A 70 2.43 23.28 -10.17
CA GLU A 70 2.49 24.23 -11.28
C GLU A 70 2.81 23.54 -12.61
N ASP A 71 3.55 22.44 -12.57
CA ASP A 71 3.92 21.64 -13.75
C ASP A 71 2.83 20.66 -14.18
N GLN A 72 1.72 20.58 -13.44
CA GLN A 72 0.61 19.69 -13.77
C GLN A 72 -0.39 20.35 -14.73
N PRO A 73 -1.02 19.56 -15.62
CA PRO A 73 -2.21 20.02 -16.33
C PRO A 73 -3.34 20.33 -15.32
N LYS A 74 -3.60 21.61 -15.05
CA LYS A 74 -4.35 22.10 -13.88
C LYS A 74 -5.76 21.52 -13.80
N PHE A 75 -6.50 21.58 -14.90
CA PHE A 75 -7.84 21.01 -14.98
C PHE A 75 -7.80 19.49 -14.78
N CYS A 76 -6.90 18.80 -15.48
CA CYS A 76 -6.75 17.34 -15.38
C CYS A 76 -6.45 16.90 -13.93
N TYR A 77 -5.54 17.60 -13.25
CA TYR A 77 -5.21 17.35 -11.85
C TYR A 77 -6.38 17.67 -10.91
N SER A 78 -7.09 18.78 -11.12
CA SER A 78 -8.29 19.11 -10.32
C SER A 78 -9.39 18.04 -10.44
N VAL A 79 -9.62 17.51 -11.64
CA VAL A 79 -10.56 16.40 -11.84
C VAL A 79 -10.06 15.15 -11.13
N HIS A 80 -8.75 14.87 -11.17
CA HIS A 80 -8.16 13.75 -10.45
C HIS A 80 -8.40 13.84 -8.93
N LYS A 81 -8.10 15.00 -8.32
CA LYS A 81 -8.37 15.29 -6.91
C LYS A 81 -9.86 15.11 -6.58
N ASN A 82 -10.74 15.64 -7.43
CA ASN A 82 -12.19 15.50 -7.24
C ASN A 82 -12.66 14.05 -7.30
N ILE A 83 -12.08 13.20 -8.16
CA ILE A 83 -12.40 11.77 -8.21
C ILE A 83 -12.02 11.10 -6.89
N ILE A 84 -10.83 11.38 -6.35
CA ILE A 84 -10.38 10.84 -5.06
C ILE A 84 -11.29 11.31 -3.93
N GLN A 85 -11.60 12.61 -3.87
CA GLN A 85 -12.49 13.17 -2.86
C GLN A 85 -13.91 12.58 -2.92
N ARG A 86 -14.44 12.34 -4.12
CA ARG A 86 -15.75 11.71 -4.31
C ARG A 86 -15.73 10.26 -3.87
N ASP A 87 -14.69 9.50 -4.23
CA ASP A 87 -14.56 8.10 -3.82
C ASP A 87 -14.38 7.98 -2.30
N PHE A 88 -13.64 8.89 -1.67
CA PHE A 88 -13.53 9.00 -0.20
C PHE A 88 -14.91 9.20 0.45
N ARG A 89 -15.74 10.10 -0.10
CA ARG A 89 -17.11 10.35 0.38
C ARG A 89 -18.13 9.29 -0.07
N ASN A 90 -17.68 8.12 -0.53
CA ASN A 90 -18.50 7.02 -1.03
C ASN A 90 -19.51 7.44 -2.13
N LYS A 91 -19.16 8.45 -2.93
CA LYS A 91 -19.96 8.91 -4.08
C LYS A 91 -19.55 8.18 -5.35
N THR A 92 -20.46 8.13 -6.33
CA THR A 92 -20.18 7.57 -7.65
C THR A 92 -19.03 8.31 -8.34
N VAL A 93 -18.11 7.54 -8.88
CA VAL A 93 -16.93 7.98 -9.63
C VAL A 93 -16.85 7.26 -10.96
N ILE A 94 -16.25 7.92 -11.95
CA ILE A 94 -16.10 7.39 -13.32
C ILE A 94 -15.17 6.16 -13.33
N TYR A 95 -14.17 6.15 -12.46
CA TYR A 95 -13.31 5.02 -12.20
C TYR A 95 -12.86 5.01 -10.74
N LYS A 96 -12.51 3.83 -10.22
CA LYS A 96 -11.93 3.70 -8.87
C LYS A 96 -10.48 4.20 -8.87
N PRO A 97 -10.11 5.17 -8.01
CA PRO A 97 -8.78 5.76 -8.00
C PRO A 97 -7.79 4.89 -7.22
N PHE A 98 -7.62 3.63 -7.65
CA PHE A 98 -6.56 2.78 -7.11
C PHE A 98 -5.19 3.34 -7.48
N ASP A 99 -4.26 3.27 -6.53
CA ASP A 99 -2.85 3.62 -6.73
C ASP A 99 -2.66 5.05 -7.31
N SER A 100 -3.51 5.97 -6.86
CA SER A 100 -3.57 7.35 -7.37
C SER A 100 -2.74 8.28 -6.49
N TYR A 101 -2.07 9.27 -7.08
CA TYR A 101 -1.20 10.17 -6.33
C TYR A 101 -1.82 11.56 -6.19
N LEU A 102 -1.58 12.19 -5.05
CA LEU A 102 -1.86 13.60 -4.79
C LEU A 102 -0.62 14.26 -4.19
N TYR A 103 -0.50 15.58 -4.32
CA TYR A 103 0.39 16.33 -3.43
C TYR A 103 -0.10 16.21 -1.99
N LEU A 104 0.83 16.16 -1.04
CA LEU A 104 0.52 15.93 0.37
C LEU A 104 -0.48 16.95 0.91
N ILE A 105 -0.35 18.22 0.53
CA ILE A 105 -1.31 19.27 0.94
C ILE A 105 -2.73 19.01 0.44
N ASP A 106 -2.88 18.49 -0.79
CA ASP A 106 -4.18 18.16 -1.36
C ASP A 106 -4.76 16.87 -0.78
N PHE A 107 -3.90 15.89 -0.49
CA PHE A 107 -4.28 14.72 0.28
C PHE A 107 -4.85 15.14 1.64
N LEU A 108 -4.11 15.97 2.39
CA LEU A 108 -4.56 16.45 3.69
C LEU A 108 -5.86 17.26 3.58
N ASP A 109 -6.06 18.05 2.52
CA ASP A 109 -7.32 18.77 2.28
C ASP A 109 -8.49 17.83 2.00
N VAL A 110 -8.25 16.72 1.30
CA VAL A 110 -9.29 15.73 1.00
C VAL A 110 -9.74 14.97 2.26
N PHE A 111 -8.79 14.48 3.06
CA PHE A 111 -9.06 13.59 4.20
C PHE A 111 -9.22 14.35 5.52
N PHE A 112 -8.54 15.48 5.69
CA PHE A 112 -8.51 16.27 6.93
C PHE A 112 -8.91 17.73 6.68
N HIS A 113 -9.99 17.91 5.92
CA HIS A 113 -10.51 19.24 5.62
C HIS A 113 -10.72 20.06 6.91
N GLY A 114 -10.44 21.37 6.85
CA GLY A 114 -10.41 22.26 8.00
C GLY A 114 -9.04 22.36 8.68
N ASP A 115 -8.34 21.25 8.88
CA ASP A 115 -7.05 21.21 9.61
C ASP A 115 -5.82 21.04 8.70
N TYR A 116 -6.04 20.73 7.42
CA TYR A 116 -4.98 20.40 6.47
C TYR A 116 -3.81 21.39 6.40
N ARG A 117 -4.06 22.71 6.54
CA ARG A 117 -2.97 23.72 6.51
C ARG A 117 -2.06 23.59 7.73
N LYS A 118 -2.65 23.34 8.91
CA LYS A 118 -1.90 23.14 10.16
C LYS A 118 -1.15 21.81 10.09
N LEU A 119 -1.83 20.73 9.69
CA LEU A 119 -1.22 19.42 9.49
C LEU A 119 -0.04 19.48 8.51
N ASN A 120 -0.22 20.11 7.35
CA ASN A 120 0.84 20.25 6.35
C ASN A 120 2.03 21.03 6.91
N LYS A 121 1.78 22.09 7.69
CA LYS A 121 2.83 22.87 8.37
C LYS A 121 3.59 22.03 9.39
N PHE A 122 2.88 21.27 10.23
CA PHE A 122 3.49 20.45 11.28
C PHE A 122 4.30 19.28 10.70
N LEU A 123 3.70 18.53 9.78
CA LEU A 123 4.37 17.42 9.08
C LEU A 123 5.59 17.92 8.30
N SER A 124 5.48 19.04 7.57
CA SER A 124 6.63 19.61 6.84
C SER A 124 7.76 20.11 7.75
N LYS A 125 7.46 20.48 8.99
CA LYS A 125 8.45 20.94 9.98
C LYS A 125 8.97 19.83 10.90
N GLY A 126 8.47 18.61 10.75
CA GLY A 126 8.79 17.49 11.64
C GLY A 126 8.18 17.60 13.04
N ASP A 127 7.20 18.49 13.24
CA ASP A 127 6.46 18.64 14.50
C ASP A 127 5.37 17.58 14.62
N ILE A 128 5.82 16.34 14.86
CA ILE A 128 4.95 15.17 14.86
C ILE A 128 3.97 15.17 16.03
N THR A 129 4.37 15.68 17.19
CA THR A 129 3.49 15.74 18.37
C THR A 129 2.25 16.59 18.08
N ALA A 130 2.43 17.78 17.49
CA ALA A 130 1.30 18.63 17.11
C ALA A 130 0.41 18.02 16.01
N ALA A 131 0.98 17.21 15.10
CA ALA A 131 0.20 16.48 14.11
C ALA A 131 -0.64 15.37 14.76
N ILE A 132 -0.06 14.63 15.71
CA ILE A 132 -0.75 13.59 16.50
C ILE A 132 -1.90 14.20 17.30
N GLU A 133 -1.70 15.34 17.96
CA GLU A 133 -2.76 16.02 18.70
C GLU A 133 -3.98 16.34 17.82
N ILE A 134 -3.76 16.72 16.55
CA ILE A 134 -4.86 16.94 15.60
C ILE A 134 -5.56 15.63 15.24
N PHE A 135 -4.80 14.54 15.00
CA PHE A 135 -5.41 13.26 14.68
C PHE A 135 -6.24 12.72 15.85
N GLU A 136 -5.69 12.77 17.06
CA GLU A 136 -6.39 12.37 18.28
C GLU A 136 -7.62 13.24 18.57
N ASP A 137 -7.57 14.56 18.32
CA ASP A 137 -8.76 15.42 18.42
C ASP A 137 -9.87 14.97 17.47
N ARG A 138 -9.52 14.64 16.22
CA ARG A 138 -10.51 14.21 15.22
C ARG A 138 -11.13 12.86 15.57
N ILE A 139 -10.33 11.91 16.04
CA ILE A 139 -10.81 10.59 16.46
C ILE A 139 -11.68 10.71 17.72
N ASN A 140 -11.17 11.35 18.76
CA ASN A 140 -11.82 11.33 20.08
C ASN A 140 -12.93 12.37 20.25
N ASN A 141 -12.85 13.53 19.58
CA ASN A 141 -13.80 14.64 19.78
C ASN A 141 -14.73 14.88 18.58
N ARG A 142 -14.41 14.36 17.39
CA ARG A 142 -15.20 14.58 16.16
C ARG A 142 -15.78 13.31 15.56
N ASP A 143 -15.63 12.17 16.25
CA ASP A 143 -16.21 10.88 15.88
C ASP A 143 -15.81 10.43 14.46
N GLU A 144 -14.54 10.68 14.09
CA GLU A 144 -14.00 10.24 12.81
C GLU A 144 -13.34 8.87 12.95
N GLU A 145 -13.85 7.89 12.19
CA GLU A 145 -13.36 6.51 12.21
C GLU A 145 -12.20 6.31 11.22
N PHE A 146 -10.97 6.63 11.65
CA PHE A 146 -9.77 6.30 10.89
C PHE A 146 -8.66 5.78 11.79
N GLN A 147 -7.70 5.08 11.18
CA GLN A 147 -6.48 4.65 11.84
C GLN A 147 -5.28 5.23 11.12
N TYR A 148 -4.21 5.49 11.86
CA TYR A 148 -2.99 6.01 11.28
C TYR A 148 -1.76 5.48 12.02
N LEU A 149 -0.63 5.54 11.33
CA LEU A 149 0.69 5.30 11.89
C LEU A 149 1.68 6.26 11.23
N LEU A 150 2.48 6.94 12.05
CA LEU A 150 3.67 7.65 11.59
C LEU A 150 4.87 6.74 11.84
N THR A 151 5.67 6.48 10.80
CA THR A 151 6.80 5.54 10.90
C THR A 151 7.92 6.06 11.79
N MET A 152 8.82 5.17 12.22
CA MET A 152 9.87 5.46 13.20
C MET A 152 10.80 6.60 12.76
N ASP A 153 11.18 6.63 11.48
CA ASP A 153 12.03 7.69 10.93
C ASP A 153 11.21 8.88 10.43
N LYS A 154 9.88 8.85 10.61
CA LYS A 154 8.93 9.91 10.29
C LYS A 154 8.94 10.29 8.80
N ASN A 155 9.27 9.34 7.94
CA ASN A 155 9.24 9.51 6.49
C ASN A 155 7.83 9.28 5.93
N TYR A 156 7.05 8.42 6.59
CA TYR A 156 5.78 7.96 6.08
C TYR A 156 4.62 8.22 7.06
N LEU A 157 3.50 8.66 6.49
CA LEU A 157 2.19 8.62 7.13
C LEU A 157 1.38 7.49 6.51
N ILE A 158 1.15 6.43 7.27
CA ILE A 158 0.25 5.36 6.88
C ILE A 158 -1.12 5.71 7.43
N PHE A 159 -2.13 5.74 6.58
CA PHE A 159 -3.47 6.13 6.93
C PHE A 159 -4.46 5.12 6.38
N ARG A 160 -5.32 4.58 7.24
CA ARG A 160 -6.40 3.68 6.90
C ARG A 160 -7.73 4.34 7.22
N PHE A 161 -8.61 4.38 6.23
CA PHE A 161 -9.99 4.80 6.38
C PHE A 161 -10.87 3.75 5.71
N ASP A 162 -11.86 3.22 6.42
CA ASP A 162 -12.56 2.00 6.05
C ASP A 162 -11.57 0.87 5.68
N GLU A 163 -11.76 0.26 4.52
CA GLU A 163 -10.90 -0.77 3.92
C GLU A 163 -9.84 -0.18 2.97
N LYS A 164 -9.65 1.15 2.95
CA LYS A 164 -8.72 1.82 2.03
C LYS A 164 -7.46 2.23 2.77
N LEU A 165 -6.33 1.94 2.13
CA LEU A 165 -5.01 2.26 2.63
C LEU A 165 -4.44 3.42 1.83
N HIS A 166 -3.81 4.36 2.51
CA HIS A 166 -3.15 5.52 1.95
C HIS A 166 -1.76 5.65 2.57
N VAL A 167 -0.80 6.13 1.79
CA VAL A 167 0.59 6.33 2.23
C VAL A 167 1.04 7.73 1.84
N GLY A 168 1.25 8.60 2.83
CA GLY A 168 1.88 9.90 2.66
C GLY A 168 3.40 9.78 2.71
N PHE A 169 4.07 10.21 1.65
CA PHE A 169 5.52 10.33 1.53
C PHE A 169 5.90 11.74 1.98
N LEU A 170 6.26 11.90 3.25
CA LEU A 170 6.34 13.22 3.90
C LEU A 170 7.50 14.06 3.35
N LYS A 171 8.62 13.42 3.01
CA LYS A 171 9.79 14.08 2.43
C LYS A 171 9.52 14.56 1.00
N GLU A 172 8.92 13.70 0.19
CA GLU A 172 8.56 13.94 -1.22
C GLU A 172 7.33 14.85 -1.35
N LYS A 173 6.58 15.05 -0.26
CA LYS A 173 5.35 15.84 -0.20
C LYS A 173 4.29 15.36 -1.19
N ILE A 174 4.17 14.05 -1.34
CA ILE A 174 3.13 13.38 -2.13
C ILE A 174 2.45 12.30 -1.30
N ALA A 175 1.30 11.81 -1.75
CA ALA A 175 0.59 10.72 -1.10
C ALA A 175 0.00 9.76 -2.12
N LEU A 176 0.22 8.47 -1.90
CA LEU A 176 -0.45 7.36 -2.57
C LEU A 176 -1.82 7.15 -1.92
N CYS A 177 -2.87 7.25 -2.72
CA CYS A 177 -4.26 7.09 -2.32
C CYS A 177 -4.79 5.75 -2.78
N ASN A 178 -5.49 5.05 -1.87
CA ASN A 178 -6.11 3.75 -2.14
C ASN A 178 -5.08 2.76 -2.74
N ALA A 179 -3.99 2.60 -2.01
CA ALA A 179 -2.87 1.73 -2.31
C ALA A 179 -3.38 0.28 -2.45
N ASN A 180 -3.09 -0.34 -3.59
CA ASN A 180 -3.64 -1.64 -3.95
C ASN A 180 -2.66 -2.46 -4.81
N ARG A 181 -2.41 -2.02 -6.05
CA ARG A 181 -1.64 -2.81 -7.03
C ARG A 181 -0.19 -2.38 -7.13
N ASP A 182 0.15 -1.20 -6.62
CA ASP A 182 1.53 -0.76 -6.57
C ASP A 182 2.38 -1.68 -5.67
N LYS A 183 3.64 -1.84 -6.05
CA LYS A 183 4.63 -2.57 -5.26
C LYS A 183 5.02 -1.74 -4.04
N ILE A 184 5.35 -2.44 -2.96
CA ILE A 184 5.95 -1.82 -1.78
C ILE A 184 7.46 -1.83 -2.01
N THR A 185 8.05 -0.65 -2.09
CA THR A 185 9.46 -0.45 -2.45
C THR A 185 10.34 -0.06 -1.28
N ASP A 186 9.79 -0.05 -0.07
CA ASP A 186 10.50 0.38 1.13
C ASP A 186 10.09 -0.49 2.33
N LEU A 187 11.07 -1.13 2.97
CA LEU A 187 10.91 -1.93 4.19
C LEU A 187 10.30 -1.15 5.36
N GLU A 188 10.51 0.17 5.45
CA GLU A 188 9.89 1.03 6.48
C GLU A 188 8.38 1.11 6.26
N ILE A 189 7.91 1.20 5.00
CA ILE A 189 6.48 1.14 4.68
C ILE A 189 5.93 -0.25 5.06
N LEU A 190 6.63 -1.31 4.67
CA LEU A 190 6.22 -2.69 4.99
C LEU A 190 6.10 -2.93 6.50
N LYS A 191 7.09 -2.44 7.27
CA LYS A 191 7.07 -2.47 8.74
C LYS A 191 5.88 -1.67 9.28
N GLY A 192 5.68 -0.45 8.82
CA GLY A 192 4.60 0.40 9.31
C GLY A 192 3.21 -0.17 9.01
N LEU A 193 3.02 -0.81 7.85
CA LEU A 193 1.77 -1.50 7.54
C LEU A 193 1.52 -2.66 8.49
N THR A 194 2.54 -3.48 8.71
CA THR A 194 2.45 -4.59 9.66
C THR A 194 2.18 -4.10 11.08
N ASP A 195 2.87 -3.04 11.53
CA ASP A 195 2.65 -2.46 12.85
C ASP A 195 1.20 -1.97 13.02
N LEU A 196 0.67 -1.26 12.02
CA LEU A 196 -0.71 -0.76 12.02
C LEU A 196 -1.73 -1.91 12.03
N PHE A 197 -1.55 -2.93 11.20
CA PHE A 197 -2.48 -4.06 11.18
C PHE A 197 -2.42 -4.88 12.47
N SER A 198 -1.23 -5.15 12.98
CA SER A 198 -1.07 -5.90 14.22
C SER A 198 -1.62 -5.17 15.43
N SER A 199 -1.47 -3.84 15.54
CA SER A 199 -2.06 -3.10 16.66
C SER A 199 -3.59 -3.15 16.68
N LEU A 200 -4.21 -3.31 15.51
CA LEU A 200 -5.67 -3.37 15.38
C LEU A 200 -6.24 -4.77 15.62
N PHE A 201 -5.52 -5.82 15.20
CA PHE A 201 -6.11 -7.15 15.08
C PHE A 201 -5.37 -8.25 15.85
N PHE A 202 -4.08 -8.08 16.16
CA PHE A 202 -3.24 -9.11 16.77
C PHE A 202 -2.03 -8.49 17.49
N PRO A 203 -2.24 -7.77 18.61
CA PRO A 203 -1.21 -6.95 19.24
C PRO A 203 -0.04 -7.74 19.84
N GLU A 204 -0.23 -9.01 20.19
CA GLU A 204 0.78 -9.90 20.80
C GLU A 204 1.74 -10.52 19.79
N ILE A 205 1.47 -10.41 18.48
CA ILE A 205 2.37 -10.94 17.46
C ILE A 205 3.69 -10.19 17.47
N GLU A 206 4.79 -10.94 17.56
CA GLU A 206 6.14 -10.37 17.54
C GLU A 206 6.49 -9.93 16.12
N ARG A 207 7.04 -8.73 16.01
CA ARG A 207 7.46 -8.12 14.75
C ARG A 207 8.88 -7.60 14.91
N ARG A 208 9.76 -7.90 13.98
CA ARG A 208 11.14 -7.41 13.99
C ARG A 208 11.58 -7.02 12.60
N LEU A 209 11.97 -5.75 12.44
CA LEU A 209 12.66 -5.30 11.23
C LEU A 209 14.13 -5.72 11.30
N ILE A 210 14.59 -6.48 10.30
CA ILE A 210 16.01 -6.72 10.05
C ILE A 210 16.45 -5.69 9.01
N PRO A 211 17.29 -4.70 9.37
CA PRO A 211 17.64 -3.60 8.48
C PRO A 211 18.20 -4.09 7.13
N ASN A 212 17.68 -3.53 6.03
CA ASN A 212 18.08 -3.82 4.65
C ASN A 212 17.91 -5.29 4.19
N ASP A 213 17.15 -6.10 4.94
CA ASP A 213 16.93 -7.51 4.57
C ASP A 213 15.44 -7.86 4.54
N TYR A 214 14.78 -7.96 5.68
CA TYR A 214 13.37 -8.36 5.74
C TYR A 214 12.68 -7.90 7.02
N LEU A 215 11.35 -7.91 6.98
CA LEU A 215 10.49 -7.85 8.14
C LEU A 215 10.14 -9.27 8.60
N GLU A 216 10.49 -9.61 9.84
CA GLU A 216 10.09 -10.86 10.49
C GLU A 216 8.76 -10.67 11.22
N ILE A 217 7.79 -11.53 10.92
CA ILE A 217 6.54 -11.68 11.68
C ILE A 217 6.54 -13.07 12.32
N VAL A 218 6.24 -13.13 13.62
CA VAL A 218 6.22 -14.39 14.38
C VAL A 218 4.82 -14.67 14.91
N THR A 219 4.24 -15.80 14.52
CA THR A 219 2.98 -16.31 15.06
C THR A 219 3.16 -17.74 15.59
N TYR A 220 2.17 -18.22 16.33
CA TYR A 220 2.23 -19.47 17.07
C TYR A 220 0.93 -20.27 16.95
N ILE A 221 1.04 -21.59 16.83
CA ILE A 221 -0.07 -22.52 17.09
C ILE A 221 0.25 -23.25 18.40
N PRO A 222 -0.58 -23.11 19.45
CA PRO A 222 -0.30 -23.71 20.75
C PRO A 222 -0.23 -25.24 20.71
N LYS A 223 0.63 -25.82 21.56
CA LYS A 223 0.76 -27.29 21.72
C LYS A 223 -0.58 -27.98 21.93
N ASP A 224 -1.46 -27.38 22.73
CA ASP A 224 -2.75 -27.99 23.08
C ASP A 224 -3.70 -28.08 21.87
N VAL A 225 -3.59 -27.16 20.92
CA VAL A 225 -4.29 -27.24 19.63
C VAL A 225 -3.72 -28.38 18.80
N LEU A 226 -2.39 -28.47 18.70
CA LEU A 226 -1.71 -29.52 17.94
C LEU A 226 -2.02 -30.91 18.50
N ASN A 227 -2.04 -31.07 19.83
CA ASN A 227 -2.36 -32.34 20.49
C ASN A 227 -3.81 -32.78 20.31
N LYS A 228 -4.73 -31.82 20.17
CA LYS A 228 -6.15 -32.07 19.89
C LYS A 228 -6.41 -32.40 18.43
N THR A 229 -5.44 -32.13 17.55
CA THR A 229 -5.57 -32.40 16.12
C THR A 229 -5.48 -33.89 15.88
N SER A 230 -6.50 -34.46 15.24
CA SER A 230 -6.49 -35.89 14.93
C SER A 230 -5.35 -36.26 13.96
N GLN A 231 -4.79 -37.46 14.12
CA GLN A 231 -3.74 -37.99 13.23
C GLN A 231 -4.28 -38.46 11.88
N LYS A 232 -5.60 -38.41 11.66
CA LYS A 232 -6.26 -38.79 10.43
C LYS A 232 -7.05 -37.61 9.88
N PRO A 233 -7.24 -37.49 8.57
CA PRO A 233 -8.10 -36.47 8.01
C PRO A 233 -9.50 -36.56 8.64
N PRO A 234 -10.14 -35.44 9.01
CA PRO A 234 -11.47 -35.45 9.60
C PRO A 234 -12.50 -36.02 8.60
N GLU A 235 -13.27 -37.01 9.02
CA GLU A 235 -14.37 -37.59 8.24
C GLU A 235 -15.67 -36.77 8.40
N ASP A 236 -15.77 -35.95 9.45
CA ASP A 236 -16.96 -35.19 9.85
C ASP A 236 -16.67 -33.69 9.95
N GLU A 237 -17.62 -32.84 9.55
CA GLU A 237 -17.41 -31.38 9.48
C GLU A 237 -17.36 -30.66 10.84
N ASN A 238 -17.59 -31.37 11.94
CA ASN A 238 -17.85 -30.75 13.24
C ASN A 238 -16.60 -30.21 13.98
N ASN A 239 -15.37 -30.52 13.54
CA ASN A 239 -14.14 -30.00 14.15
C ASN A 239 -13.43 -28.99 13.24
N LYS A 240 -13.75 -27.70 13.43
CA LYS A 240 -13.19 -26.56 12.67
C LYS A 240 -11.64 -26.55 12.66
N ASN A 241 -11.00 -26.95 13.77
CA ASN A 241 -9.55 -26.90 13.90
C ASN A 241 -8.87 -27.99 13.05
N ASP A 242 -9.39 -29.22 13.11
CA ASP A 242 -8.89 -30.33 12.30
C ASP A 242 -9.11 -30.05 10.81
N GLN A 243 -10.28 -29.52 10.44
CA GLN A 243 -10.55 -29.14 9.06
C GLN A 243 -9.55 -28.10 8.55
N TYR A 244 -9.25 -27.07 9.33
CA TYR A 244 -8.28 -26.07 8.92
C TYR A 244 -6.88 -26.67 8.77
N LEU A 245 -6.38 -27.39 9.77
CA LEU A 245 -5.01 -27.92 9.76
C LEU A 245 -4.80 -28.95 8.64
N TRP A 246 -5.79 -29.82 8.37
CA TRP A 246 -5.67 -30.83 7.32
C TRP A 246 -5.94 -30.30 5.91
N ASN A 247 -6.89 -29.38 5.74
CA ASN A 247 -7.37 -29.00 4.40
C ASN A 247 -6.92 -27.61 3.94
N THR A 248 -6.63 -26.69 4.86
CA THR A 248 -6.40 -25.27 4.54
C THR A 248 -4.98 -24.83 4.86
N PHE A 249 -4.37 -25.31 5.94
CA PHE A 249 -3.09 -24.81 6.43
C PHE A 249 -1.96 -24.96 5.40
N SER A 250 -1.88 -26.11 4.69
CA SER A 250 -0.90 -26.29 3.62
C SER A 250 -1.09 -25.28 2.49
N ASN A 251 -2.35 -25.03 2.08
CA ASN A 251 -2.67 -24.06 1.04
C ASN A 251 -2.35 -22.63 1.48
N ASP A 252 -2.58 -22.29 2.75
CA ASP A 252 -2.23 -21.01 3.32
C ASP A 252 -0.70 -20.82 3.37
N LEU A 253 0.08 -21.85 3.71
CA LEU A 253 1.55 -21.81 3.65
C LEU A 253 2.07 -21.65 2.22
N ASP A 254 1.49 -22.38 1.26
CA ASP A 254 1.84 -22.26 -0.16
C ASP A 254 1.51 -20.85 -0.68
N ALA A 255 0.37 -20.29 -0.30
CA ALA A 255 0.01 -18.92 -0.64
C ALA A 255 0.98 -17.90 -0.04
N LEU A 256 1.36 -18.06 1.24
CA LEU A 256 2.35 -17.20 1.90
C LEU A 256 3.72 -17.28 1.22
N SER A 257 4.12 -18.45 0.69
CA SER A 257 5.42 -18.64 0.04
C SER A 257 5.60 -17.77 -1.22
N GLN A 258 4.51 -17.28 -1.81
CA GLN A 258 4.55 -16.36 -2.95
C GLN A 258 4.96 -14.93 -2.55
N PHE A 259 4.81 -14.58 -1.27
CA PHE A 259 5.02 -13.23 -0.76
C PHE A 259 6.17 -13.15 0.25
N CYS A 260 6.45 -14.26 0.93
CA CYS A 260 7.55 -14.39 1.87
C CYS A 260 8.83 -14.79 1.15
N LYS A 261 9.94 -14.14 1.52
CA LYS A 261 11.29 -14.58 1.17
C LYS A 261 11.59 -15.97 1.74
N GLU A 262 11.15 -16.20 2.98
CA GLU A 262 11.34 -17.46 3.70
C GLU A 262 10.20 -17.67 4.71
N ILE A 263 9.84 -18.95 4.92
CA ILE A 263 8.89 -19.36 5.95
C ILE A 263 9.58 -20.44 6.79
N ASN A 264 9.73 -20.17 8.07
CA ASN A 264 10.39 -21.06 9.02
C ASN A 264 9.38 -21.63 10.01
N LEU A 265 9.35 -22.97 10.10
CA LEU A 265 8.45 -23.73 10.97
C LEU A 265 9.28 -24.57 11.95
N TYR A 266 9.07 -24.41 13.25
CA TYR A 266 9.74 -25.24 14.26
C TYR A 266 8.97 -25.24 15.58
N MET A 267 9.27 -26.21 16.44
CA MET A 267 8.70 -26.31 17.78
C MET A 267 9.49 -25.42 18.75
N ASP A 268 8.79 -24.60 19.54
CA ASP A 268 9.41 -23.83 20.62
C ASP A 268 9.66 -24.68 21.88
N LYS A 269 10.21 -24.07 22.93
CA LYS A 269 10.49 -24.77 24.21
C LYS A 269 9.24 -25.28 24.95
N LYS A 270 8.06 -24.82 24.56
CA LYS A 270 6.76 -25.21 25.12
C LYS A 270 6.02 -26.19 24.18
N ASP A 271 6.69 -26.67 23.14
CA ASP A 271 6.13 -27.47 22.05
C ASP A 271 4.97 -26.77 21.31
N ASN A 272 4.99 -25.44 21.21
CA ASN A 272 4.14 -24.72 20.27
C ASN A 272 4.79 -24.73 18.88
N LEU A 273 3.99 -24.80 17.82
CA LEU A 273 4.49 -24.57 16.47
C LEU A 273 4.70 -23.07 16.27
N LYS A 274 5.98 -22.65 16.24
CA LYS A 274 6.39 -21.29 15.93
C LYS A 274 6.52 -21.14 14.41
N ILE A 275 5.81 -20.17 13.87
CA ILE A 275 5.78 -19.83 12.44
C ILE A 275 6.43 -18.46 12.28
N LYS A 276 7.56 -18.41 11.59
CA LYS A 276 8.24 -17.16 11.24
C LYS A 276 8.08 -16.88 9.76
N LEU A 277 7.55 -15.69 9.44
CA LEU A 277 7.38 -15.19 8.09
C LEU A 277 8.39 -14.08 7.85
N HIS A 278 9.18 -14.19 6.78
CA HIS A 278 10.13 -13.15 6.37
C HIS A 278 9.63 -12.45 5.11
N LEU A 279 9.20 -11.20 5.24
CA LEU A 279 8.70 -10.38 4.14
C LEU A 279 9.79 -9.41 3.66
N ASP A 280 10.04 -9.34 2.37
CA ASP A 280 11.03 -8.46 1.73
C ASP A 280 10.36 -7.66 0.59
N GLU A 281 10.79 -6.42 0.39
CA GLU A 281 10.40 -5.58 -0.74
C GLU A 281 10.85 -6.16 -2.10
N LYS A 282 11.92 -6.97 -2.12
CA LYS A 282 12.42 -7.64 -3.34
C LYS A 282 11.50 -8.74 -3.85
N SER A 283 10.57 -9.22 -3.03
CA SER A 283 9.58 -10.23 -3.42
C SER A 283 8.45 -9.67 -4.30
N ASP A 284 8.58 -8.45 -4.81
CA ASP A 284 7.58 -7.79 -5.65
C ASP A 284 6.18 -7.67 -5.01
N ILE A 285 6.15 -7.68 -3.67
CA ILE A 285 4.92 -7.64 -2.87
C ILE A 285 4.14 -6.34 -3.08
N ARG A 286 2.83 -6.45 -3.31
CA ARG A 286 1.94 -5.30 -3.50
C ARG A 286 1.09 -5.06 -2.26
N TYR A 287 0.55 -3.84 -2.14
CA TYR A 287 -0.32 -3.48 -1.01
C TYR A 287 -1.52 -4.40 -0.79
N ARG A 288 -2.12 -4.91 -1.88
CA ARG A 288 -3.24 -5.87 -1.78
C ARG A 288 -2.80 -7.25 -1.30
N ASP A 289 -1.57 -7.64 -1.60
CA ASP A 289 -1.05 -8.98 -1.31
C ASP A 289 -0.83 -9.10 0.22
N LEU A 290 -0.45 -7.99 0.88
CA LEU A 290 -0.42 -7.91 2.34
C LEU A 290 -1.76 -8.19 3.01
N ARG A 291 -2.91 -7.88 2.36
CA ARG A 291 -4.21 -8.23 2.94
C ARG A 291 -4.36 -9.74 3.06
N LEU A 292 -3.88 -10.49 2.08
CA LEU A 292 -3.90 -11.95 2.13
C LEU A 292 -2.99 -12.46 3.24
N VAL A 293 -1.76 -11.92 3.33
CA VAL A 293 -0.82 -12.26 4.42
C VAL A 293 -1.45 -12.00 5.79
N PHE A 294 -2.02 -10.81 6.00
CA PHE A 294 -2.65 -10.45 7.26
C PHE A 294 -3.92 -11.24 7.56
N ASN A 295 -4.70 -11.63 6.55
CA ASN A 295 -5.87 -12.51 6.75
C ASN A 295 -5.47 -13.91 7.24
N ILE A 296 -4.39 -14.47 6.70
CA ILE A 296 -3.86 -15.76 7.16
C ILE A 296 -3.34 -15.63 8.59
N ILE A 297 -2.58 -14.58 8.88
CA ILE A 297 -2.08 -14.31 10.24
C ILE A 297 -3.25 -14.11 11.22
N PHE A 298 -4.26 -13.33 10.84
CA PHE A 298 -5.45 -13.08 11.64
C PHE A 298 -6.20 -14.38 11.97
N ARG A 299 -6.34 -15.26 10.97
CA ARG A 299 -6.96 -16.58 11.16
C ARG A 299 -6.14 -17.42 12.13
N LEU A 300 -4.83 -17.52 11.91
CA LEU A 300 -3.93 -18.27 12.80
C LEU A 300 -4.02 -17.77 14.25
N TYR A 301 -4.07 -16.45 14.42
CA TYR A 301 -4.13 -15.82 15.73
C TYR A 301 -5.50 -15.98 16.42
N ASN A 302 -6.62 -15.72 15.72
CA ASN A 302 -7.95 -15.82 16.35
C ASN A 302 -8.41 -17.26 16.55
N ASP A 303 -8.19 -18.13 15.57
CA ASP A 303 -8.69 -19.51 15.66
C ASP A 303 -7.83 -20.37 16.61
N PHE A 304 -6.56 -20.00 16.85
CA PHE A 304 -5.65 -20.85 17.63
C PHE A 304 -4.94 -20.17 18.80
N TYR A 305 -4.71 -18.86 18.78
CA TYR A 305 -3.97 -18.16 19.85
C TYR A 305 -4.90 -17.54 20.91
N ILE A 306 -5.86 -16.68 20.53
CA ILE A 306 -6.75 -16.00 21.51
C ILE A 306 -7.61 -16.97 22.32
N ILE A 307 -8.11 -18.05 21.70
CA ILE A 307 -9.01 -18.99 22.37
C ILE A 307 -8.32 -19.69 23.57
N TRP A 308 -7.01 -19.54 23.72
CA TRP A 308 -6.18 -20.29 24.67
C TRP A 308 -5.37 -19.44 25.65
N VAL A 309 -5.40 -18.10 25.56
CA VAL A 309 -4.79 -17.17 26.54
C VAL A 309 -5.86 -16.69 27.52
#